data_AF-A0A316YF13-F1
#
_entry.id   AF-A0A316YF13-F1
#
_cell.length_a   1.000
_cell.length_b   1.000
_cell.length_c   1.000
_cell.angle_alpha   90.00
_cell.angle_beta   90.00
_cell.angle_gamma   90.00
#
_symmetry.space_group_name_H-M   'P 1'
#
loop_
_entity.id
_entity.type
_entity.pdbx_description
1 polymer ?
#
loop_
_entity_poly.entity_id
_entity_poly.type
_entity_poly.pdbx_seq_one_letter_code
_entity_poly.pdbx_strand_id
1 'polypeptide(L)' 'MSLKPTSAAAAQRNLAPVRDLAKASAACSEAGRRYAACVIKAQFDDAGPGAGQGIQRGLCDQEFSLFKECVQTKMKKKW' A
#
# COMPACT_ATOMS: atom_id res chain seq x y z
N MET A 1 -2.36 -9.04 47.14
CA MET A 1 -1.75 -9.40 45.85
C MET A 1 -1.53 -8.12 45.06
N SER A 2 -0.30 -7.59 45.06
CA SER A 2 0.01 -6.29 44.43
C SER A 2 0.30 -6.48 42.95
N LEU A 3 -0.61 -6.02 42.10
CA LEU A 3 -0.41 -5.95 40.65
C LEU A 3 0.46 -4.72 40.34
N LYS A 4 1.75 -4.96 40.04
CA LYS A 4 2.64 -3.92 39.49
C LYS A 4 2.16 -3.58 38.07
N PRO A 5 1.87 -2.31 37.74
CA PRO A 5 1.67 -1.91 36.36
C PRO A 5 3.04 -1.98 35.66
N THR A 6 3.23 -3.01 34.84
CA THR A 6 4.36 -3.09 33.92
C THR A 6 4.17 -1.99 32.89
N SER A 7 4.87 -0.88 33.10
CA SER A 7 4.97 0.24 32.19
C SER A 7 5.67 -0.23 30.91
N ALA A 8 4.89 -0.78 29.98
CA ALA A 8 5.31 -0.95 28.60
C ALA A 8 5.35 0.45 27.99
N ALA A 9 6.50 1.11 28.07
CA ALA A 9 6.77 2.31 27.31
C ALA A 9 6.46 2.00 25.85
N ALA A 10 5.34 2.51 25.35
CA ALA A 10 4.96 2.39 23.96
C ALA A 10 6.09 3.02 23.15
N ALA A 11 6.92 2.19 22.53
CA ALA A 11 7.86 2.66 21.53
C ALA A 11 7.03 3.43 20.50
N GLN A 12 7.09 4.76 20.55
CA GLN A 12 6.33 5.64 19.69
C GLN A 12 6.85 5.34 18.27
N ARG A 13 6.17 4.44 17.55
CA ARG A 13 6.52 4.08 16.19
C ARG A 13 6.64 5.39 15.43
N ASN A 14 7.83 5.67 14.93
CA ASN A 14 8.05 6.88 14.17
C ASN A 14 7.18 6.79 12.91
N LEU A 15 6.03 7.46 12.92
CA LEU A 15 5.05 7.44 11.84
C LEU A 15 5.43 8.40 10.72
N ALA A 16 6.48 9.20 10.87
CA ALA A 16 6.96 10.11 9.83
C ALA A 16 7.10 9.45 8.45
N PRO A 17 7.80 8.29 8.29
CA PRO A 17 7.91 7.61 6.99
C PRO A 17 6.57 7.18 6.39
N VAL A 18 5.60 6.79 7.22
CA VAL A 18 4.26 6.41 6.76
C VAL A 18 3.48 7.65 6.31
N ARG A 19 3.62 8.76 7.02
CA ARG A 19 2.98 10.05 6.66
C ARG A 19 3.57 10.62 5.37
N ASP A 20 4.89 10.53 5.17
CA ASP A 20 5.54 10.94 3.93
C ASP A 20 5.14 10.04 2.76
N LEU A 21 5.09 8.72 2.97
CA LEU A 21 4.56 7.79 1.97
C LEU A 21 3.11 8.11 1.60
N ALA A 22 2.25 8.40 2.59
CA ALA A 22 0.86 8.76 2.37
C ALA A 22 0.73 10.07 1.57
N LYS A 23 1.55 11.08 1.87
CA LYS A 23 1.61 12.34 1.11
C LYS A 23 2.08 12.12 -0.33
N ALA A 24 3.14 11.34 -0.53
CA ALA A 24 3.65 11.00 -1.86
C ALA A 24 2.61 10.20 -2.66
N SER A 25 1.95 9.24 -2.02
CA SER A 25 0.85 8.46 -2.61
C SER A 25 -0.34 9.33 -2.98
N ALA A 26 -0.71 10.30 -2.13
CA ALA A 26 -1.76 11.27 -2.41
C ALA A 26 -1.41 12.17 -3.62
N ALA A 27 -0.15 12.57 -3.77
CA ALA A 27 0.31 13.28 -4.96
C ALA A 27 0.27 12.42 -6.24
N CYS A 28 0.31 11.09 -6.10
CA CYS A 28 0.22 10.09 -7.18
C CYS A 28 -1.16 9.42 -7.25
N SER A 29 -2.21 10.09 -6.75
CA SER A 29 -3.56 9.54 -6.62
C SER A 29 -4.13 9.02 -7.94
N GLU A 30 -3.78 9.60 -9.08
CA GLU A 30 -4.29 9.16 -10.37
C GLU A 30 -3.78 7.75 -10.74
N ALA A 31 -2.47 7.53 -10.65
CA ALA A 31 -1.87 6.21 -10.88
C ALA A 31 -2.34 5.19 -9.82
N GLY A 32 -2.48 5.64 -8.57
CA GLY A 32 -3.00 4.80 -7.48
C GLY A 32 -4.45 4.37 -7.71
N ARG A 33 -5.30 5.25 -8.27
CA ARG A 33 -6.68 4.93 -8.64
C ARG A 33 -6.74 3.89 -9.76
N ARG A 34 -5.88 4.00 -10.78
CA ARG A 34 -5.81 3.02 -11.88
C ARG A 34 -5.39 1.65 -11.36
N TYR A 35 -4.35 1.60 -10.53
CA TYR A 35 -3.92 0.38 -9.87
C TYR A 35 -5.03 -0.22 -9.00
N ALA A 36 -5.67 0.58 -8.15
CA ALA A 36 -6.77 0.11 -7.30
C ALA A 36 -7.96 -0.42 -8.12
N ALA A 37 -8.31 0.23 -9.23
CA ALA A 37 -9.37 -0.24 -10.12
C ALA A 37 -9.03 -1.59 -10.76
N CYS A 38 -7.78 -1.79 -11.19
CA CYS A 38 -7.33 -3.08 -11.71
C CYS A 38 -7.34 -4.16 -10.62
N VAL A 39 -6.84 -3.85 -9.42
CA VAL A 39 -6.87 -4.78 -8.27
C VAL A 39 -8.30 -5.16 -7.89
N ILE A 40 -9.21 -4.19 -7.83
CA ILE A 40 -10.62 -4.46 -7.51
C ILE A 40 -11.24 -5.35 -8.59
N LYS A 41 -11.03 -5.05 -9.88
CA LYS A 41 -11.50 -5.95 -10.94
C LYS A 41 -10.88 -7.34 -10.82
N ALA A 42 -9.57 -7.44 -10.68
CA ALA A 42 -8.90 -8.73 -10.52
C ALA A 42 -9.35 -9.54 -9.29
N GLN A 43 -9.68 -8.86 -8.19
CA GLN A 43 -10.05 -9.50 -6.92
C GLN A 43 -11.53 -9.90 -6.88
N PHE A 44 -12.42 -9.13 -7.53
CA PHE A 44 -13.88 -9.24 -7.41
C PHE A 44 -14.61 -9.54 -8.72
N ASP A 45 -13.93 -9.57 -9.86
CA ASP A 45 -14.54 -9.96 -11.14
C ASP A 45 -14.54 -11.50 -11.22
N ASP A 46 -15.67 -12.09 -10.81
CA ASP A 46 -15.96 -13.54 -10.80
C ASP A 46 -15.88 -14.23 -12.18
N ALA A 47 -15.56 -13.51 -13.26
CA ALA A 47 -15.55 -14.02 -14.63
C ALA A 47 -14.16 -14.40 -15.19
N GLY A 48 -13.08 -14.13 -14.44
CA GLY A 48 -11.71 -14.50 -14.82
C GLY A 48 -11.25 -15.84 -14.20
N PRO A 49 -10.38 -16.62 -14.87
CA PRO A 49 -9.81 -17.85 -14.31
C PRO A 49 -8.89 -17.51 -13.11
N GLY A 50 -9.48 -17.42 -11.92
CA GLY A 50 -8.77 -16.99 -10.70
C GLY A 50 -9.62 -16.28 -9.64
N ALA A 51 -10.93 -16.11 -9.86
CA ALA A 51 -11.85 -15.57 -8.86
C ALA A 51 -11.72 -16.33 -7.52
N GLY A 52 -11.30 -15.62 -6.46
CA GLY A 52 -11.10 -16.17 -5.12
C GLY A 52 -9.69 -16.70 -4.79
N GLN A 53 -8.72 -16.66 -5.71
CA GLN A 53 -7.35 -17.15 -5.46
C GLN A 53 -6.36 -16.04 -5.05
N GLY A 54 -6.84 -14.79 -4.95
CA GLY A 54 -6.01 -13.62 -4.65
C GLY A 54 -5.35 -13.03 -5.90
N ILE A 55 -4.98 -11.75 -5.84
CA ILE A 55 -4.24 -11.08 -6.92
C ILE A 55 -2.98 -11.89 -7.25
N GLN A 56 -2.96 -12.50 -8.45
CA GLN A 56 -1.76 -13.18 -8.94
C GLN A 56 -0.63 -12.17 -9.15
N ARG A 57 0.59 -12.60 -8.83
CA ARG A 57 1.79 -11.78 -9.03
C ARG A 57 1.96 -11.49 -10.53
N GLY A 58 2.03 -10.21 -10.89
CA GLY A 58 2.08 -9.76 -12.29
C GLY A 58 0.75 -9.19 -12.80
N LEU A 59 -0.35 -9.38 -12.07
CA LEU A 59 -1.63 -8.76 -12.37
C LEU A 59 -1.59 -7.29 -11.89
N CYS A 60 -1.92 -6.35 -12.79
CA CYS A 60 -1.81 -4.90 -12.56
C CYS A 60 -0.37 -4.39 -12.34
N ASP A 61 0.66 -5.15 -12.74
CA ASP A 61 2.07 -4.79 -12.53
C ASP A 61 2.49 -3.52 -13.27
N GLN A 62 1.87 -3.27 -14.44
CA GLN A 62 2.07 -2.05 -15.22
C GLN A 62 1.55 -0.82 -14.45
N GLU A 63 0.30 -0.84 -13.99
CA GLU A 63 -0.27 0.24 -13.18
C GLU A 63 0.46 0.41 -11.84
N PHE A 64 0.88 -0.69 -11.22
CA PHE A 64 1.69 -0.66 -10.01
C PHE A 64 3.05 -0.01 -10.26
N SER A 65 3.72 -0.33 -11.37
CA SER A 65 5.02 0.24 -11.73
C SER A 65 4.92 1.75 -11.92
N LEU A 66 3.90 2.25 -12.61
CA LEU A 66 3.66 3.68 -12.79
C LEU A 66 3.38 4.40 -11.46
N PHE A 67 2.58 3.80 -10.59
CA PHE A 67 2.31 4.33 -9.26
C PHE A 67 3.59 4.35 -8.41
N LYS A 68 4.34 3.25 -8.42
CA LYS A 68 5.61 3.09 -7.72
C LYS A 68 6.64 4.11 -8.19
N GLU A 69 6.81 4.31 -9.49
CA GLU A 69 7.74 5.30 -10.04
C GLU A 69 7.38 6.72 -9.60
N CYS A 70 6.09 7.07 -9.65
CA CYS A 70 5.61 8.37 -9.18
C CYS A 70 5.92 8.57 -7.69
N VAL A 71 5.58 7.59 -6.85
CA VAL A 71 5.80 7.64 -5.39
C VAL A 71 7.29 7.70 -5.07
N GLN A 72 8.13 6.90 -5.75
CA GLN A 72 9.58 6.93 -5.56
C GLN A 72 10.20 8.27 -5.97
N THR A 73 9.74 8.84 -7.08
CA THR A 73 10.18 10.17 -7.54
C THR A 73 9.83 11.25 -6.51
N LYS A 74 8.62 11.18 -5.91
CA LYS A 74 8.18 12.13 -4.88
C LYS A 74 8.89 11.92 -3.53
N MET A 75 9.17 10.67 -3.17
CA MET A 75 9.87 10.31 -1.93
C MET A 75 11.38 10.56 -2.01
N LYS A 76 11.95 10.73 -3.22
CA LYS A 76 13.40 10.75 -3.48
C LYS A 76 14.15 9.59 -2.78
N LYS A 77 13.47 8.47 -2.56
CA LYS A 77 13.98 7.29 -1.87
C LYS A 77 13.61 6.06 -2.69
N LYS A 78 14.58 5.16 -2.86
CA LYS A 78 14.33 3.82 -3.42
C LYS A 78 13.57 3.01 -2.39
N TRP A 79 12.47 2.42 -2.83
CA TRP A 79 11.55 1.61 -2.03
C TRP A 79 12.14 0.21 -1.80
#